data_AF-A0AA38VHJ4-F1
#
_entry.id   AF-A0AA38VHJ4-F1
#
_cell.length_a   1.000
_cell.length_b   1.000
_cell.length_c   1.000
_cell.angle_alpha   90.00
_cell.angle_beta   90.00
_cell.angle_gamma   90.00
#
_symmetry.space_group_name_H-M   'P 1'
#
loop_
_entity.id
_entity.type
_entity.pdbx_description
1 polymer ?
#
loop_
_entity_poly.entity_id
_entity_poly.type
_entity_poly.pdbx_seq_one_letter_code
_entity_poly.pdbx_strand_id
1 'polypeptide(L)'
;MSSRRGLLSSSRRAEHSSAAASASRPGRSSGAAELPPYEPPSFPLNETATRALAEISNNRDTKTYEKHLKNSAQFLRESVGAVNDRLGMRRLHVDQLAGKKDANEEKAAAYETAREIYERLDPDVSDLSTRSEAALREVIDMQIQLHDENEVISALAEEVRARQERALTERRAREVERGSDDDAEMEDVLEEPVAVTGVVELLKSGREAKAADYNKLGMYEKYGLNNDYVSFKKTWHDAVNQDNEVPLPDATTWFEDSGRSRAKGKGRGRGRKTQANDDDDDIVVEREVISYTCPLTLMPFKEPYSNKLCKHTFEKDAILGMIRQSHGVVRCPQTGCSQTLRASDFYLDDLIMRKMKRAEQAQRRGVEYTSDIEPEEDPDTSMVVEGSRNIKTEPRGRGRPRRVAEDVDDD
;
A
#
# COMPACT_ATOMS: atom_id res chain seq x y z
N MET A 1 -7.66 13.55 15.38
CA MET A 1 -6.95 14.73 14.86
C MET A 1 -5.64 14.30 14.22
N SER A 2 -5.69 14.02 12.91
CA SER A 2 -4.58 13.45 12.16
C SER A 2 -4.02 14.51 11.21
N SER A 3 -2.79 14.94 11.48
CA SER A 3 -2.09 15.97 10.72
C SER A 3 -1.52 15.32 9.45
N ARG A 4 -2.25 15.40 8.34
CA ARG A 4 -1.75 14.97 7.03
C ARG A 4 -0.68 15.97 6.55
N ARG A 5 0.57 15.51 6.52
CA ARG A 5 1.63 16.15 5.75
C ARG A 5 1.32 15.97 4.25
N GLY A 6 0.70 16.98 3.66
CA GLY A 6 0.68 17.13 2.20
C GLY A 6 2.10 17.33 1.69
N LEU A 7 2.69 16.27 1.13
CA LEU A 7 3.84 16.39 0.25
C LEU A 7 3.33 16.91 -1.08
N LEU A 8 3.18 18.24 -1.18
CA LEU A 8 3.18 19.06 -2.40
C LEU A 8 2.89 20.53 -1.99
N SER A 9 3.82 21.11 -1.22
CA SER A 9 3.98 22.56 -1.10
C SER A 9 5.39 22.84 -0.61
N SER A 10 6.34 22.80 -1.54
CA SER A 10 7.67 23.38 -1.32
C SER A 10 7.65 24.81 -1.86
N SER A 11 6.93 25.67 -1.14
CA SER A 11 7.21 27.09 -1.11
C SER A 11 7.04 27.54 0.33
N ARG A 12 8.09 27.35 1.14
CA ARG A 12 8.23 28.03 2.42
C ARG A 12 9.44 28.94 2.33
N ARG A 13 9.13 30.22 2.11
CA ARG A 13 9.93 31.35 2.58
C ARG A 13 10.31 31.08 4.04
N ALA A 14 11.61 31.01 4.30
CA ALA A 14 12.15 31.07 5.64
C ALA A 14 12.30 32.55 6.01
N GLU A 15 11.51 33.01 6.96
CA GLU A 15 11.85 34.18 7.77
C GLU A 15 12.43 33.69 9.09
N HIS A 16 13.67 34.04 9.38
CA HIS A 16 14.16 34.26 10.73
C HIS A 16 15.24 35.33 10.71
N SER A 17 14.85 36.48 11.27
CA SER A 17 15.58 37.28 12.26
C SER A 17 16.99 37.78 11.96
N SER A 18 17.04 39.11 11.88
CA SER A 18 18.15 40.05 11.83
C SER A 18 19.26 39.85 12.89
N ALA A 19 20.52 39.99 12.47
CA ALA A 19 21.53 40.82 13.14
C ALA A 19 22.82 41.00 12.30
N ALA A 20 23.31 42.24 12.27
CA ALA A 20 24.69 42.70 12.03
C ALA A 20 25.28 42.73 10.59
N ALA A 21 25.09 43.90 9.96
CA ALA A 21 26.13 44.78 9.39
C ALA A 21 27.33 44.20 8.59
N SER A 22 27.38 44.53 7.29
CA SER A 22 28.40 45.42 6.65
C SER A 22 28.79 45.00 5.22
N ALA A 23 28.98 46.02 4.37
CA ALA A 23 29.79 46.08 3.15
C ALA A 23 29.21 45.58 1.79
N SER A 24 28.52 46.52 1.12
CA SER A 24 28.79 47.03 -0.23
C SER A 24 29.18 46.09 -1.39
N ARG A 25 28.21 45.76 -2.27
CA ARG A 25 28.39 45.67 -3.75
C ARG A 25 27.06 46.05 -4.43
N PRO A 26 27.03 46.83 -5.54
CA PRO A 26 25.80 47.09 -6.28
C PRO A 26 25.52 45.88 -7.19
N GLY A 27 24.82 44.88 -6.66
CA GLY A 27 24.27 43.78 -7.45
C GLY A 27 22.91 44.18 -8.01
N ARG A 28 22.77 44.13 -9.35
CA ARG A 28 21.51 44.21 -10.08
C ARG A 28 20.35 43.61 -9.28
N SER A 29 19.37 44.42 -8.92
CA SER A 29 18.08 43.95 -8.42
C SER A 29 17.38 43.20 -9.54
N SER A 30 17.58 41.89 -9.62
CA SER A 30 16.60 41.00 -10.24
C SER A 30 15.40 41.00 -9.30
N GLY A 31 14.58 42.06 -9.39
CA GLY A 31 13.21 42.00 -8.88
C GLY A 31 12.57 40.80 -9.54
N ALA A 32 12.17 39.80 -8.76
CA ALA A 32 11.28 38.77 -9.24
C ALA A 32 10.05 39.51 -9.75
N ALA A 33 9.90 39.62 -11.08
CA ALA A 33 8.74 40.24 -11.68
C ALA A 33 7.52 39.47 -11.17
N GLU A 34 6.68 40.15 -10.38
CA GLU A 34 5.43 39.59 -9.91
C GLU A 34 4.59 39.29 -11.15
N LEU A 35 4.29 38.01 -11.36
CA LEU A 35 3.49 37.60 -12.52
C LEU A 35 2.12 38.30 -12.41
N PRO A 36 1.56 38.76 -13.54
CA PRO A 36 0.22 39.33 -13.54
C PRO A 36 -0.79 38.33 -12.96
N PRO A 37 -1.86 38.82 -12.31
CA PRO A 37 -2.90 37.96 -11.78
C PRO A 37 -3.49 37.08 -12.90
N TYR A 38 -3.69 35.79 -12.60
CA TYR A 38 -4.24 34.84 -13.56
C TYR A 38 -5.64 35.27 -13.98
N GLU A 39 -5.85 35.43 -15.28
CA GLU A 39 -7.15 35.68 -15.88
C GLU A 39 -7.67 34.36 -16.49
N PRO A 40 -8.89 33.91 -16.14
CA PRO A 40 -9.46 32.71 -16.71
C PRO A 40 -9.69 32.86 -18.23
N PRO A 41 -9.63 31.76 -18.99
CA PRO A 41 -9.85 31.82 -20.43
C PRO A 41 -11.27 32.30 -20.74
N SER A 42 -11.37 33.28 -21.63
CA SER A 42 -12.64 33.84 -22.13
C SER A 42 -13.25 33.03 -23.28
N PHE A 43 -12.48 32.12 -23.88
CA PHE A 43 -12.90 31.26 -24.98
C PHE A 43 -12.76 29.77 -24.64
N PRO A 44 -13.61 28.90 -25.21
CA PRO A 44 -13.48 27.46 -25.04
C PRO A 44 -12.17 26.95 -25.65
N LEU A 45 -11.74 25.76 -25.20
CA LEU A 45 -10.60 25.09 -25.82
C LEU A 45 -10.85 24.90 -27.31
N ASN A 46 -9.79 25.02 -28.11
CA ASN A 46 -9.82 24.68 -29.52
C ASN A 46 -9.79 23.14 -29.71
N GLU A 47 -10.02 22.69 -30.94
CA GLU A 47 -10.06 21.27 -31.28
C GLU A 47 -8.73 20.56 -31.00
N THR A 48 -7.60 21.23 -31.27
CA THR A 48 -6.26 20.68 -31.03
C THR A 48 -5.99 20.44 -29.55
N ALA A 49 -6.32 21.39 -28.67
CA ALA A 49 -6.19 21.24 -27.23
C ALA A 49 -7.16 20.21 -26.65
N THR A 50 -8.34 20.04 -27.25
CA THR A 50 -9.31 19.02 -26.82
C THR A 50 -8.85 17.62 -27.18
N ARG A 51 -8.27 17.46 -28.38
CA ARG A 51 -7.63 16.20 -28.78
C ARG A 51 -6.44 15.86 -27.87
N ALA A 52 -5.61 16.86 -27.53
CA ALA A 52 -4.50 16.67 -26.59
C ALA A 52 -5.00 16.27 -25.19
N LEU A 53 -6.10 16.86 -24.70
CA LEU A 53 -6.70 16.47 -23.42
C LEU A 53 -7.23 15.02 -23.45
N ALA A 54 -7.88 14.61 -24.55
CA ALA A 54 -8.32 13.23 -24.73
C ALA A 54 -7.13 12.25 -24.80
N GLU A 55 -6.02 12.65 -25.41
CA GLU A 55 -4.80 11.85 -25.44
C GLU A 55 -4.19 11.67 -24.04
N ILE A 56 -4.13 12.74 -23.23
CA ILE A 56 -3.68 12.67 -21.83
C ILE A 56 -4.55 11.71 -21.01
N SER A 57 -5.87 11.74 -21.24
CA SER A 57 -6.80 10.83 -20.57
C SER A 57 -6.57 9.37 -20.96
N ASN A 58 -6.27 9.08 -22.24
CA ASN A 58 -6.17 7.72 -22.76
C ASN A 58 -4.77 7.11 -22.64
N ASN A 59 -3.70 7.92 -22.69
CA ASN A 59 -2.32 7.45 -22.81
C ASN A 59 -1.45 7.82 -21.59
N ARG A 60 -2.06 7.84 -20.39
CA ARG A 60 -1.31 8.04 -19.16
C ARG A 60 -0.50 6.79 -18.82
N ASP A 61 0.83 6.90 -18.87
CA ASP A 61 1.70 5.86 -18.33
C ASP A 61 1.81 6.00 -16.80
N THR A 62 0.81 5.45 -16.10
CA THR A 62 0.81 5.32 -14.62
C THR A 62 1.20 3.92 -14.15
N LYS A 63 1.44 2.99 -15.09
CA LYS A 63 1.65 1.56 -14.80
C LYS A 63 2.85 1.31 -13.90
N THR A 64 3.94 2.04 -14.14
CA THR A 64 5.16 1.95 -13.32
C THR A 64 4.90 2.38 -11.88
N TYR A 65 4.19 3.50 -11.70
CA TYR A 65 3.86 4.01 -10.36
C TYR A 65 2.89 3.08 -9.62
N GLU A 66 1.84 2.60 -10.30
CA GLU A 66 0.89 1.63 -9.75
C GLU A 66 1.61 0.33 -9.30
N LYS A 67 2.54 -0.16 -10.12
CA LYS A 67 3.38 -1.31 -9.79
C LYS A 67 4.24 -1.03 -8.54
N HIS A 68 4.84 0.14 -8.43
CA HIS A 68 5.61 0.51 -7.24
C HIS A 68 4.74 0.57 -5.98
N LEU A 69 3.53 1.14 -6.05
CA LEU A 69 2.61 1.16 -4.91
C LEU A 69 2.21 -0.25 -4.47
N LYS A 70 1.90 -1.14 -5.42
CA LYS A 70 1.60 -2.56 -5.14
C LYS A 70 2.79 -3.26 -4.47
N ASN A 71 3.99 -3.08 -5.02
CA ASN A 71 5.21 -3.66 -4.44
C ASN A 71 5.50 -3.10 -3.03
N SER A 72 5.30 -1.80 -2.81
CA SER A 72 5.46 -1.18 -1.49
C SER A 72 4.51 -1.80 -0.46
N ALA A 73 3.24 -2.00 -0.79
CA ALA A 73 2.28 -2.67 0.08
C ALA A 73 2.72 -4.11 0.41
N GLN A 74 3.18 -4.84 -0.59
CA GLN A 74 3.71 -6.20 -0.43
C GLN A 74 4.95 -6.22 0.49
N PHE A 75 5.95 -5.37 0.26
CA PHE A 75 7.17 -5.35 1.06
C PHE A 75 6.92 -4.92 2.51
N LEU A 76 5.97 -4.01 2.76
CA LEU A 76 5.54 -3.66 4.12
C LEU A 76 4.92 -4.88 4.83
N ARG A 77 4.07 -5.64 4.15
CA ARG A 77 3.50 -6.89 4.70
C ARG A 77 4.56 -7.94 4.97
N GLU A 78 5.47 -8.14 4.02
CA GLU A 78 6.54 -9.14 4.14
C GLU A 78 7.51 -8.78 5.27
N SER A 79 7.96 -7.53 5.35
CA SER A 79 8.86 -7.08 6.41
C SER A 79 8.25 -7.23 7.81
N VAL A 80 6.99 -6.81 8.00
CA VAL A 80 6.31 -6.92 9.30
C VAL A 80 6.17 -8.38 9.74
N GLY A 81 5.73 -9.27 8.84
CA GLY A 81 5.68 -10.69 9.18
C GLY A 81 7.06 -11.24 9.54
N ALA A 82 8.08 -10.98 8.72
CA ALA A 82 9.42 -11.55 8.93
C ALA A 82 10.08 -11.07 10.24
N VAL A 83 9.92 -9.80 10.63
CA VAL A 83 10.50 -9.26 11.86
C VAL A 83 9.77 -9.81 13.10
N ASN A 84 8.44 -9.91 13.07
CA ASN A 84 7.67 -10.50 14.17
C ASN A 84 7.90 -12.01 14.27
N ASP A 85 8.04 -12.71 13.13
CA ASP A 85 8.41 -14.12 13.06
C ASP A 85 9.72 -14.37 13.83
N ARG A 86 10.76 -13.60 13.50
CA ARG A 86 12.07 -13.66 14.17
C ARG A 86 11.99 -13.34 15.67
N LEU A 87 11.18 -12.35 16.07
CA LEU A 87 10.99 -12.04 17.48
C LEU A 87 10.31 -13.20 18.23
N GLY A 88 9.29 -13.83 17.63
CA GLY A 88 8.62 -14.99 18.23
C GLY A 88 9.56 -16.19 18.36
N MET A 89 10.44 -16.44 17.38
CA MET A 89 11.48 -17.47 17.50
C MET A 89 12.44 -17.18 18.66
N ARG A 90 12.80 -15.92 18.91
CA ARG A 90 13.61 -15.53 20.08
C ARG A 90 12.86 -15.72 21.39
N ARG A 91 11.56 -15.41 21.44
CA ARG A 91 10.71 -15.68 22.60
C ARG A 91 10.71 -17.18 22.94
N LEU A 92 10.44 -18.03 21.95
CA LEU A 92 10.44 -19.48 22.12
C LEU A 92 11.79 -20.00 22.62
N HIS A 93 12.90 -19.44 22.13
CA HIS A 93 14.23 -19.80 22.60
C HIS A 93 14.47 -19.41 24.07
N VAL A 94 14.03 -18.22 24.48
CA VAL A 94 14.06 -17.78 25.89
C VAL A 94 13.23 -18.72 26.76
N ASP A 95 12.02 -19.08 26.34
CA ASP A 95 11.14 -19.99 27.09
C ASP A 95 11.75 -21.39 27.24
N GLN A 96 12.42 -21.91 26.20
CA GLN A 96 13.14 -23.19 26.25
C GLN A 96 14.33 -23.15 27.23
N LEU A 97 15.11 -22.06 27.22
CA LEU A 97 16.24 -21.89 28.14
C LEU A 97 15.76 -21.65 29.58
N ALA A 98 14.63 -20.99 29.77
CA ALA A 98 14.03 -20.76 31.09
C ALA A 98 13.78 -22.07 31.85
N GLY A 99 13.35 -23.12 31.14
CA GLY A 99 13.15 -24.46 31.72
C GLY A 99 14.44 -25.19 32.10
N LYS A 100 15.61 -24.72 31.64
CA LYS A 100 16.92 -25.35 31.86
C LYS A 100 17.89 -24.48 32.66
N LYS A 101 17.48 -23.26 33.05
CA LYS A 101 18.35 -22.25 33.66
C LYS A 101 18.98 -22.70 34.99
N ASP A 102 18.29 -23.55 35.75
CA ASP A 102 18.75 -23.99 37.08
C ASP A 102 19.69 -25.22 37.01
N ALA A 103 20.02 -25.70 35.80
CA ALA A 103 20.83 -26.90 35.64
C ALA A 103 22.34 -26.66 35.84
N ASN A 104 22.87 -25.53 35.37
CA ASN A 104 24.27 -25.11 35.59
C ASN A 104 24.44 -23.60 35.30
N GLU A 105 25.59 -23.04 35.68
CA GLU A 105 25.91 -21.62 35.50
C GLU A 105 25.95 -21.20 34.02
N GLU A 106 26.42 -22.08 33.13
CA GLU A 106 26.44 -21.85 31.68
C GLU A 106 25.04 -21.65 31.09
N LYS A 107 24.08 -22.52 31.45
CA LYS A 107 22.68 -22.40 31.00
C LYS A 107 21.99 -21.19 31.61
N ALA A 108 22.33 -20.80 32.84
CA ALA A 108 21.84 -19.57 33.45
C ALA A 108 22.35 -18.32 32.68
N ALA A 109 23.64 -18.29 32.32
CA ALA A 109 24.21 -17.21 31.52
C ALA A 109 23.63 -17.14 30.10
N ALA A 110 23.42 -18.30 29.46
CA ALA A 110 22.77 -18.39 28.15
C ALA A 110 21.32 -17.87 28.19
N TYR A 111 20.55 -18.23 29.23
CA TYR A 111 19.21 -17.72 29.45
C TYR A 111 19.18 -16.20 29.60
N GLU A 112 20.03 -15.64 30.46
CA GLU A 112 20.04 -14.19 30.70
C GLU A 112 20.44 -13.42 29.43
N THR A 113 21.45 -13.89 28.70
CA THR A 113 21.86 -13.31 27.40
C THR A 113 20.70 -13.32 26.40
N ALA A 114 20.03 -14.46 26.23
CA ALA A 114 18.91 -14.59 25.31
C ALA A 114 17.72 -13.68 25.71
N ARG A 115 17.45 -13.58 27.01
CA ARG A 115 16.41 -12.74 27.59
C ARG A 115 16.68 -11.26 27.35
N GLU A 116 17.89 -10.77 27.64
CA GLU A 116 18.28 -9.38 27.42
C GLU A 116 18.13 -8.98 25.94
N ILE A 117 18.55 -9.86 25.03
CA ILE A 117 18.38 -9.64 23.58
C ILE A 117 16.89 -9.52 23.22
N TYR A 118 16.05 -10.42 23.74
CA TYR A 118 14.61 -10.38 23.49
C TYR A 118 13.97 -9.10 24.06
N GLU A 119 14.26 -8.74 25.31
CA GLU A 119 13.72 -7.56 25.99
C GLU A 119 14.12 -6.26 25.27
N ARG A 120 15.33 -6.21 24.69
CA ARG A 120 15.78 -5.08 23.86
C ARG A 120 15.04 -5.00 22.52
N LEU A 121 14.75 -6.13 21.88
CA LEU A 121 14.16 -6.16 20.54
C LEU A 121 12.62 -6.04 20.52
N ASP A 122 11.89 -6.52 21.53
CA ASP A 122 10.41 -6.43 21.58
C ASP A 122 9.86 -5.00 21.35
N PRO A 123 10.36 -3.93 22.01
CA PRO A 123 9.83 -2.59 21.78
C PRO A 123 10.14 -2.10 20.36
N ASP A 124 11.34 -2.33 19.84
CA ASP A 124 11.77 -1.89 18.51
C ASP A 124 10.95 -2.55 17.41
N VAL A 125 10.73 -3.87 17.51
CA VAL A 125 9.90 -4.63 16.57
C VAL A 125 8.44 -4.18 16.63
N SER A 126 7.91 -3.92 17.83
CA SER A 126 6.54 -3.42 18.01
C SER A 126 6.35 -2.04 17.39
N ASP A 127 7.30 -1.12 17.59
CA ASP A 127 7.29 0.22 17.01
C ASP A 127 7.41 0.17 15.48
N LEU A 128 8.37 -0.62 14.96
CA LEU A 128 8.55 -0.79 13.52
C LEU A 128 7.30 -1.37 12.85
N SER A 129 6.63 -2.34 13.49
CA SER A 129 5.39 -2.93 12.98
C SER A 129 4.26 -1.90 12.90
N THR A 130 4.17 -1.03 13.92
CA THR A 130 3.17 0.05 13.96
C THR A 130 3.46 1.11 12.88
N ARG A 131 4.72 1.51 12.71
CA ARG A 131 5.13 2.43 11.64
C ARG A 131 4.88 1.86 10.24
N SER A 132 5.12 0.56 10.06
CA SER A 132 4.85 -0.13 8.80
C SER A 132 3.35 -0.18 8.49
N GLU A 133 2.51 -0.35 9.50
CA GLU A 133 1.06 -0.29 9.35
C GLU A 133 0.57 1.11 8.95
N ALA A 134 1.11 2.17 9.57
CA ALA A 134 0.82 3.54 9.16
C ALA A 134 1.27 3.83 7.73
N ALA A 135 2.49 3.39 7.35
CA ALA A 135 2.99 3.51 5.99
C ALA A 135 2.13 2.77 4.96
N LEU A 136 1.55 1.61 5.32
CA LEU A 136 0.63 0.90 4.44
C LEU A 136 -0.64 1.70 4.17
N ARG A 137 -1.20 2.37 5.18
CA ARG A 137 -2.35 3.27 4.99
C ARG A 137 -2.01 4.42 4.02
N GLU A 138 -0.80 4.98 4.14
CA GLU A 138 -0.34 6.01 3.20
C GLU A 138 -0.21 5.47 1.77
N VAL A 139 0.29 4.24 1.59
CA VAL A 139 0.35 3.58 0.28
C VAL A 139 -1.04 3.36 -0.31
N ILE A 140 -2.01 2.92 0.50
CA ILE A 140 -3.41 2.76 0.09
C ILE A 140 -4.01 4.11 -0.30
N ASP A 141 -3.80 5.15 0.51
CA ASP A 141 -4.26 6.50 0.19
C ASP A 141 -3.68 6.99 -1.16
N MET A 142 -2.41 6.70 -1.45
CA MET A 142 -1.79 7.00 -2.75
C MET A 142 -2.38 6.18 -3.91
N GLN A 143 -2.74 4.91 -3.70
CA GLN A 143 -3.42 4.10 -4.72
C GLN A 143 -4.80 4.67 -5.06
N ILE A 144 -5.58 5.05 -4.04
CA ILE A 144 -6.89 5.67 -4.24
C ILE A 144 -6.76 7.02 -4.94
N GLN A 145 -5.81 7.87 -4.51
CA GLN A 145 -5.56 9.14 -5.17
C GLN A 145 -5.21 8.95 -6.66
N LEU A 146 -4.36 7.98 -6.99
CA LEU A 146 -4.01 7.70 -8.39
C LEU A 146 -5.22 7.28 -9.22
N HIS A 147 -6.10 6.46 -8.64
CA HIS A 147 -7.35 6.03 -9.27
C HIS A 147 -8.30 7.22 -9.50
N ASP A 148 -8.55 8.02 -8.46
CA ASP A 148 -9.40 9.20 -8.53
C ASP A 148 -8.86 10.22 -9.54
N GLU A 149 -7.55 10.41 -9.61
CA GLU A 149 -6.93 11.28 -10.61
C GLU A 149 -7.15 10.78 -12.04
N ASN A 150 -7.22 9.46 -12.27
CA ASN A 150 -7.56 8.92 -13.60
C ASN A 150 -9.02 9.19 -13.94
N GLU A 151 -9.93 9.01 -12.97
CA GLU A 151 -11.36 9.28 -13.17
C GLU A 151 -11.62 10.76 -13.43
N VAL A 152 -11.02 11.66 -12.65
CA VAL A 152 -11.22 13.11 -12.80
C VAL A 152 -10.74 13.58 -14.17
N ILE A 153 -9.58 13.13 -14.65
CA ILE A 153 -9.08 13.51 -15.98
C ILE A 153 -9.98 12.96 -17.09
N SER A 154 -10.49 11.72 -16.93
CA SER A 154 -11.39 11.11 -17.92
C SER A 154 -12.71 11.87 -18.01
N ALA A 155 -13.32 12.17 -16.85
CA ALA A 155 -14.54 12.97 -16.77
C ALA A 155 -14.34 14.39 -17.32
N LEU A 156 -13.17 15.00 -17.05
CA LEU A 156 -12.82 16.31 -17.59
C LEU A 156 -12.73 16.29 -19.12
N ALA A 157 -12.10 15.27 -19.70
CA ALA A 157 -12.00 15.12 -21.15
C ALA A 157 -13.37 14.91 -21.81
N GLU A 158 -14.30 14.23 -21.14
CA GLU A 158 -15.69 14.07 -21.60
C GLU A 158 -16.49 15.37 -21.49
N GLU A 159 -16.40 16.07 -20.35
CA GLU A 159 -17.10 17.33 -20.12
C GLU A 159 -16.66 18.41 -21.12
N VAL A 160 -15.36 18.52 -21.41
CA VAL A 160 -14.84 19.46 -22.41
C VAL A 160 -15.39 19.14 -23.81
N ARG A 161 -15.40 17.85 -24.21
CA ARG A 161 -15.97 17.43 -25.49
C ARG A 161 -17.46 17.75 -25.58
N ALA A 162 -18.22 17.43 -24.53
CA ALA A 162 -19.65 17.71 -24.46
C ALA A 162 -19.96 19.21 -24.57
N ARG A 163 -19.16 20.08 -23.92
CA ARG A 163 -19.32 21.55 -24.03
C ARG A 163 -19.09 22.05 -25.46
N GLN A 164 -18.09 21.52 -26.15
CA GLN A 164 -17.85 21.89 -27.55
C GLN A 164 -18.99 21.46 -28.47
N GLU A 165 -19.49 20.23 -28.32
CA GLU A 165 -20.61 19.73 -29.11
C GLU A 165 -21.88 20.56 -28.91
N ARG A 166 -22.17 20.95 -27.66
CA ARG A 166 -23.30 21.84 -27.34
C ARG A 166 -23.14 23.21 -28.02
N ALA A 167 -21.96 23.83 -27.91
CA ALA A 167 -21.69 25.12 -28.53
C ALA A 167 -21.82 25.08 -30.07
N LEU A 168 -21.35 23.99 -30.71
CA LEU A 168 -21.51 23.80 -32.16
C LEU A 168 -22.98 23.58 -32.55
N THR A 169 -23.74 22.83 -31.74
CA THR A 169 -25.16 22.56 -31.98
C THR A 169 -26.00 23.83 -31.85
N GLU A 170 -25.72 24.65 -30.83
CA GLU A 170 -26.38 25.95 -30.62
C GLU A 170 -26.09 26.92 -31.77
N ARG A 171 -24.84 26.99 -32.28
CA ARG A 171 -24.52 27.81 -33.46
C ARG A 171 -25.30 27.36 -34.70
N ARG A 172 -25.33 26.04 -34.98
CA ARG A 172 -26.09 25.49 -36.11
C ARG A 172 -27.59 25.75 -36.00
N ALA A 173 -28.17 25.63 -34.80
CA ALA A 173 -29.59 25.91 -34.58
C ALA A 173 -29.93 27.38 -34.88
N ARG A 174 -29.08 28.32 -34.44
CA ARG A 174 -29.24 29.76 -34.72
C ARG A 174 -29.05 30.11 -36.19
N GLU A 175 -28.14 29.46 -36.90
CA GLU A 175 -27.97 29.63 -38.35
C GLU A 175 -29.22 29.20 -39.13
N VAL A 176 -29.88 28.12 -38.69
CA VAL A 176 -31.14 27.66 -39.30
C VAL A 176 -32.29 28.64 -39.03
N GLU A 177 -32.40 29.21 -37.82
CA GLU A 177 -33.40 30.24 -37.52
C GLU A 177 -33.15 31.54 -38.33
N ARG A 178 -31.89 31.97 -38.46
CA ARG A 178 -31.53 33.20 -39.18
C ARG A 178 -31.72 33.09 -40.70
N GLY A 179 -31.62 31.89 -41.27
CA GLY A 179 -31.87 31.65 -42.70
C GLY A 179 -33.35 31.65 -43.11
N SER A 180 -34.28 31.90 -42.18
CA SER A 180 -35.73 31.91 -42.44
C SER A 180 -36.35 33.32 -42.53
N ASP A 181 -35.60 34.39 -42.27
CA ASP A 181 -36.10 35.77 -42.32
C ASP A 181 -35.14 36.63 -43.19
N ASP A 182 -35.56 36.94 -44.41
CA ASP A 182 -34.76 37.60 -45.46
C ASP A 182 -34.62 39.14 -45.28
N ASP A 183 -34.97 39.72 -44.13
CA ASP A 183 -35.14 41.19 -44.01
C ASP A 183 -34.75 41.81 -42.64
N ALA A 184 -33.66 41.36 -42.01
CA ALA A 184 -33.12 42.00 -40.80
C ALA A 184 -31.68 42.52 -41.00
N GLU A 185 -31.51 43.83 -40.82
CA GLU A 185 -30.24 44.55 -40.87
C GLU A 185 -29.18 43.85 -39.99
N MET A 186 -27.97 43.68 -40.52
CA MET A 186 -26.82 43.11 -39.80
C MET A 186 -26.36 44.06 -38.69
N GLU A 187 -26.97 43.93 -37.51
CA GLU A 187 -26.40 44.45 -36.29
C GLU A 187 -25.32 43.44 -35.83
N ASP A 188 -24.06 43.87 -35.84
CA ASP A 188 -22.92 43.13 -35.26
C ASP A 188 -23.15 42.99 -33.75
N VAL A 189 -23.96 42.01 -33.35
CA VAL A 189 -24.09 41.59 -31.97
C VAL A 189 -22.76 40.94 -31.60
N LEU A 190 -21.87 41.74 -31.00
CA LEU A 190 -20.67 41.28 -30.33
C LEU A 190 -21.09 40.18 -29.35
N GLU A 191 -20.84 38.90 -29.70
CA GLU A 191 -21.11 37.74 -28.84
C GLU A 191 -20.48 38.02 -27.47
N GLU A 192 -21.30 38.24 -26.44
CA GLU A 192 -20.80 38.31 -25.07
C GLU A 192 -20.07 36.98 -24.78
N PRO A 193 -18.79 37.03 -24.38
CA PRO A 193 -18.04 35.81 -24.13
C PRO A 193 -18.67 35.08 -22.95
N VAL A 194 -19.27 33.93 -23.24
CA VAL A 194 -19.76 33.00 -22.21
C VAL A 194 -18.57 32.69 -21.30
N ALA A 195 -18.68 33.04 -20.01
CA ALA A 195 -17.62 32.80 -19.06
C ALA A 195 -17.31 31.30 -18.99
N VAL A 196 -16.21 30.88 -19.63
CA VAL A 196 -15.79 29.48 -19.64
C VAL A 196 -14.99 29.23 -18.37
N THR A 197 -15.52 28.41 -17.47
CA THR A 197 -14.76 27.89 -16.32
C THR A 197 -13.49 27.24 -16.86
N GLY A 198 -12.34 27.69 -16.37
CA GLY A 198 -11.05 27.20 -16.87
C GLY A 198 -10.89 25.70 -16.63
N VAL A 199 -10.33 24.98 -17.60
CA VAL A 199 -10.10 23.52 -17.51
C VAL A 199 -9.24 23.15 -16.28
N VAL A 200 -8.31 24.02 -15.91
CA VAL A 200 -7.49 23.87 -14.70
C VAL A 200 -8.33 23.97 -13.42
N GLU A 201 -9.34 24.83 -13.40
CA GLU A 201 -10.25 24.99 -12.26
C GLU A 201 -11.21 23.80 -12.14
N LEU A 202 -11.70 23.28 -13.27
CA LEU A 202 -12.47 22.04 -13.30
C LEU A 202 -11.65 20.84 -12.81
N LEU A 203 -10.38 20.76 -13.20
CA LEU A 203 -9.47 19.73 -12.69
C LEU A 203 -9.26 19.86 -11.17
N LYS A 204 -9.00 21.07 -10.67
CA LYS A 204 -8.80 21.32 -9.23
C LYS A 204 -10.05 20.97 -8.43
N SER A 205 -11.20 21.48 -8.84
CA SER A 205 -12.48 21.20 -8.18
C SER A 205 -12.84 19.71 -8.22
N GLY A 206 -12.59 19.02 -9.33
CA GLY A 206 -12.77 17.57 -9.42
C GLY A 206 -11.88 16.80 -8.44
N ARG A 207 -10.60 17.17 -8.33
CA ARG A 207 -9.67 16.57 -7.35
C ARG A 207 -10.09 16.86 -5.91
N GLU A 208 -10.50 18.08 -5.62
CA GLU A 208 -10.99 18.49 -4.30
C GLU A 208 -12.28 17.77 -3.91
N ALA A 209 -13.21 17.58 -4.84
CA ALA A 209 -14.44 16.83 -4.63
C ALA A 209 -14.14 15.36 -4.29
N LYS A 210 -13.32 14.67 -5.09
CA LYS A 210 -12.88 13.29 -4.81
C LYS A 210 -12.17 13.19 -3.47
N ALA A 211 -11.26 14.11 -3.18
CA ALA A 211 -10.56 14.15 -1.90
C ALA A 211 -11.52 14.38 -0.72
N ALA A 212 -12.52 15.25 -0.87
CA ALA A 212 -13.54 15.51 0.14
C ALA A 212 -14.40 14.26 0.38
N ASP A 213 -14.84 13.58 -0.68
CA ASP A 213 -15.64 12.36 -0.59
C ASP A 213 -14.85 11.23 0.08
N TYR A 214 -13.58 11.05 -0.31
CA TYR A 214 -12.70 10.09 0.38
C TYR A 214 -12.49 10.48 1.84
N ASN A 215 -12.35 11.77 2.17
CA ASN A 215 -12.16 12.21 3.54
C ASN A 215 -13.37 11.97 4.45
N LYS A 216 -14.59 11.96 3.91
CA LYS A 216 -15.82 11.62 4.65
C LYS A 216 -15.84 10.17 5.13
N LEU A 217 -15.19 9.27 4.40
CA LEU A 217 -15.17 7.84 4.75
C LEU A 217 -14.45 7.61 6.08
N GLY A 218 -15.00 6.70 6.88
CA GLY A 218 -14.40 6.25 8.13
C GLY A 218 -13.13 5.41 7.91
N MET A 219 -12.38 5.15 8.98
CA MET A 219 -11.17 4.30 8.90
C MET A 219 -11.48 2.88 8.44
N TYR A 220 -12.60 2.33 8.89
CA TYR A 220 -13.06 0.99 8.49
C TYR A 220 -13.35 0.91 6.98
N GLU A 221 -14.06 1.90 6.44
CA GLU A 221 -14.39 1.94 5.02
C GLU A 221 -13.15 2.12 4.15
N LYS A 222 -12.19 2.95 4.59
CA LYS A 222 -10.93 3.18 3.88
C LYS A 222 -10.03 1.96 3.85
N TYR A 223 -9.88 1.29 5.00
CA TYR A 223 -8.82 0.30 5.18
C TYR A 223 -9.34 -1.08 5.57
N GLY A 224 -10.39 -1.17 6.39
CA GLY A 224 -10.96 -2.45 6.83
C GLY A 224 -11.53 -3.30 5.68
N LEU A 225 -12.03 -2.66 4.62
CA LEU A 225 -12.51 -3.31 3.40
C LEU A 225 -11.43 -3.52 2.34
N ASN A 226 -10.23 -2.97 2.53
CA ASN A 226 -9.15 -3.07 1.55
C ASN A 226 -8.41 -4.40 1.69
N ASN A 227 -8.33 -5.17 0.60
CA ASN A 227 -7.70 -6.50 0.57
C ASN A 227 -6.21 -6.49 0.99
N ASP A 228 -5.45 -5.46 0.60
CA ASP A 228 -4.03 -5.35 0.95
C ASP A 228 -3.87 -5.11 2.46
N TYR A 229 -4.71 -4.25 3.03
CA TYR A 229 -4.74 -3.99 4.46
C TYR A 229 -5.18 -5.22 5.27
N VAL A 230 -6.23 -5.91 4.83
CA VAL A 230 -6.70 -7.16 5.46
C VAL A 230 -5.60 -8.22 5.44
N SER A 231 -4.91 -8.38 4.31
CA SER A 231 -3.80 -9.33 4.16
C SER A 231 -2.61 -8.98 5.06
N PHE A 232 -2.30 -7.69 5.18
CA PHE A 232 -1.31 -7.19 6.13
C PHE A 232 -1.68 -7.49 7.57
N LYS A 233 -2.93 -7.23 7.96
CA LYS A 233 -3.42 -7.50 9.32
C LYS A 233 -3.40 -8.97 9.68
N LYS A 234 -3.84 -9.84 8.76
CA LYS A 234 -3.73 -11.31 8.89
C LYS A 234 -2.29 -11.74 9.13
N THR A 235 -1.38 -11.25 8.30
CA THR A 235 0.06 -11.51 8.40
C THR A 235 0.64 -11.09 9.73
N TRP A 236 0.38 -9.85 10.14
CA TRP A 236 0.93 -9.31 11.38
C TRP A 236 0.38 -10.07 12.59
N HIS A 237 -0.91 -10.38 12.59
CA HIS A 237 -1.55 -11.15 13.64
C HIS A 237 -0.98 -12.56 13.77
N ASP A 238 -0.84 -13.29 12.66
CA ASP A 238 -0.25 -14.63 12.61
C ASP A 238 1.21 -14.63 13.12
N ALA A 239 1.99 -13.63 12.73
CA ALA A 239 3.40 -13.52 13.13
C ALA A 239 3.58 -13.17 14.63
N VAL A 240 2.61 -12.49 15.25
CA VAL A 240 2.63 -12.20 16.70
C VAL A 240 2.08 -13.37 17.52
N ASN A 241 1.06 -14.05 17.00
CA ASN A 241 0.34 -15.13 17.67
C ASN A 241 0.72 -16.49 17.07
N GLN A 242 2.02 -16.78 17.00
CA GLN A 242 2.54 -17.98 16.34
C GLN A 242 2.08 -19.29 17.01
N ASP A 243 1.94 -19.26 18.33
CA ASP A 243 1.67 -20.42 19.18
C ASP A 243 0.20 -20.52 19.62
N ASN A 244 -0.52 -19.39 19.53
CA ASN A 244 -1.89 -19.29 20.01
C ASN A 244 -2.81 -19.17 18.79
N GLU A 245 -3.76 -20.08 18.66
CA GLU A 245 -4.84 -20.02 17.66
C GLU A 245 -5.87 -18.95 18.02
N VAL A 246 -5.39 -17.74 18.31
CA VAL A 246 -6.24 -16.57 18.49
C VAL A 246 -6.83 -16.25 17.12
N PRO A 247 -8.15 -16.21 16.97
CA PRO A 247 -8.75 -15.77 15.72
C PRO A 247 -8.42 -14.29 15.51
N LEU A 248 -8.18 -13.90 14.25
CA LEU A 248 -8.02 -12.50 13.90
C LEU A 248 -9.31 -11.75 14.29
N PRO A 249 -9.22 -10.66 15.09
CA PRO A 249 -10.40 -9.86 15.41
C PRO A 249 -11.08 -9.35 14.15
N ASP A 250 -12.39 -9.14 14.20
CA ASP A 250 -13.14 -8.61 13.06
C ASP A 250 -12.60 -7.24 12.64
N ALA A 251 -12.65 -6.94 11.34
CA ALA A 251 -12.08 -5.73 10.76
C ALA A 251 -12.68 -4.45 11.34
N THR A 252 -13.93 -4.51 11.82
CA THR A 252 -14.61 -3.41 12.52
C THR A 252 -13.90 -2.99 13.81
N THR A 253 -13.16 -3.91 14.44
CA THR A 253 -12.46 -3.68 15.73
C THR A 253 -11.02 -3.19 15.57
N TRP A 254 -10.49 -3.14 14.34
CA TRP A 254 -9.08 -2.80 14.09
C TRP A 254 -8.75 -1.33 14.33
N PHE A 255 -9.76 -0.47 14.32
CA PHE A 255 -9.63 0.97 14.47
C PHE A 255 -10.35 1.39 15.75
N GLU A 256 -9.67 2.12 16.63
CA GLU A 256 -10.35 2.83 17.70
C GLU A 256 -10.93 4.14 17.16
N ASP A 257 -11.90 4.72 17.88
CA ASP A 257 -12.53 6.02 17.58
C ASP A 257 -11.51 7.19 17.44
N SER A 258 -10.27 6.97 17.90
CA SER A 258 -9.14 7.90 17.77
C SER A 258 -8.32 7.77 16.47
N GLY A 259 -8.63 6.82 15.59
CA GLY A 259 -7.92 6.55 14.33
C GLY A 259 -6.60 5.78 14.48
N ARG A 260 -6.23 5.39 15.70
CA ARG A 260 -5.10 4.49 15.95
C ARG A 260 -5.54 3.04 15.74
N SER A 261 -4.66 2.22 15.16
CA SER A 261 -4.88 0.79 15.17
C SER A 261 -4.70 0.24 16.58
N ARG A 262 -5.54 -0.70 17.01
CA ARG A 262 -5.30 -1.45 18.24
C ARG A 262 -4.04 -2.32 18.08
N ALA A 263 -2.89 -1.77 18.44
CA ALA A 263 -1.66 -2.54 18.58
C ALA A 263 -1.62 -3.18 19.98
N LYS A 264 -1.38 -4.49 19.99
CA LYS A 264 -1.27 -5.41 21.14
C LYS A 264 -2.58 -5.72 21.90
N GLY A 265 -2.98 -6.98 21.75
CA GLY A 265 -3.61 -7.75 22.83
C GLY A 265 -2.66 -7.87 24.01
N LYS A 266 -2.66 -6.85 24.88
CA LYS A 266 -2.37 -7.00 26.31
C LYS A 266 -3.57 -6.42 27.04
N GLY A 267 -4.64 -7.21 27.12
CA GLY A 267 -5.78 -6.93 27.97
C GLY A 267 -5.33 -6.93 29.43
N ARG A 268 -4.90 -5.78 29.93
CA ARG A 268 -4.94 -5.51 31.36
C ARG A 268 -6.41 -5.39 31.72
N GLY A 269 -6.98 -6.48 32.23
CA GLY A 269 -8.29 -6.50 32.86
C GLY A 269 -8.33 -5.40 33.92
N ARG A 270 -9.05 -4.33 33.63
CA ARG A 270 -9.49 -3.37 34.63
C ARG A 270 -10.99 -3.24 34.45
N GLY A 271 -11.69 -3.98 35.29
CA GLY A 271 -13.14 -4.14 35.24
C GLY A 271 -13.85 -2.79 35.28
N ARG A 272 -14.75 -2.60 34.33
CA ARG A 272 -15.88 -1.70 34.47
C ARG A 272 -17.13 -2.53 34.20
N LYS A 273 -17.74 -3.02 35.28
CA LYS A 273 -19.08 -3.61 35.26
C LYS A 273 -20.05 -2.52 34.79
N THR A 274 -20.61 -2.71 33.62
CA THR A 274 -21.93 -2.17 33.27
C THR A 274 -22.77 -3.37 32.89
N GLN A 275 -23.70 -3.71 33.78
CA GLN A 275 -24.77 -4.67 33.54
C GLN A 275 -25.57 -4.24 32.30
N ALA A 276 -25.70 -5.13 31.32
CA ALA A 276 -26.90 -5.29 30.51
C ALA A 276 -26.78 -6.54 29.64
N ASN A 277 -27.68 -7.49 29.93
CA ASN A 277 -28.07 -8.69 29.20
C ASN A 277 -27.06 -9.84 29.04
N ASP A 278 -27.61 -10.98 29.44
CA ASP A 278 -27.08 -12.32 29.64
C ASP A 278 -27.71 -13.16 28.53
N ASP A 279 -26.91 -13.50 27.53
CA ASP A 279 -27.05 -14.62 26.59
C ASP A 279 -26.03 -14.36 25.46
N ASP A 280 -24.87 -14.99 25.54
CA ASP A 280 -24.11 -15.34 24.35
C ASP A 280 -23.16 -16.51 24.70
N ASP A 281 -23.44 -17.62 24.04
CA ASP A 281 -22.76 -18.91 24.15
C ASP A 281 -21.23 -18.80 24.07
N ASP A 282 -20.54 -19.42 25.03
CA ASP A 282 -19.12 -19.73 24.96
C ASP A 282 -18.87 -20.71 23.78
N ILE A 283 -18.69 -20.16 22.57
CA ILE A 283 -18.24 -20.94 21.42
C ILE A 283 -16.78 -21.35 21.69
N VAL A 284 -16.61 -22.57 22.22
CA VAL A 284 -15.33 -23.25 22.30
C VAL A 284 -14.91 -23.62 20.87
N VAL A 285 -14.13 -22.74 20.23
CA VAL A 285 -13.52 -23.04 18.94
C VAL A 285 -12.49 -24.16 19.15
N GLU A 286 -12.81 -25.34 18.65
CA GLU A 286 -11.92 -26.50 18.64
C GLU A 286 -10.69 -26.20 17.78
N ARG A 287 -9.52 -26.64 18.27
CA ARG A 287 -8.20 -26.42 17.68
C ARG A 287 -8.14 -26.94 16.24
N GLU A 288 -8.10 -26.08 15.24
CA GLU A 288 -8.04 -26.51 13.83
C GLU A 288 -6.58 -26.87 13.46
N VAL A 289 -6.26 -28.16 13.54
CA VAL A 289 -4.95 -28.68 13.09
C VAL A 289 -4.91 -28.66 11.56
N ILE A 290 -4.40 -27.58 10.99
CA ILE A 290 -4.19 -27.47 9.54
C ILE A 290 -3.02 -28.38 9.15
N SER A 291 -3.28 -29.37 8.28
CA SER A 291 -2.23 -30.21 7.70
C SER A 291 -1.45 -29.45 6.63
N TYR A 292 -0.12 -29.40 6.74
CA TYR A 292 0.78 -28.80 5.73
C TYR A 292 1.07 -29.70 4.52
N THR A 293 0.22 -30.70 4.31
CA THR A 293 0.34 -31.71 3.25
C THR A 293 -0.72 -31.44 2.19
N CYS A 294 -0.31 -31.47 0.92
CA CYS A 294 -1.22 -31.23 -0.19
C CYS A 294 -2.16 -32.42 -0.39
N PRO A 295 -3.49 -32.22 -0.44
CA PRO A 295 -4.44 -33.31 -0.67
C PRO A 295 -4.35 -33.91 -2.08
N LEU A 296 -3.74 -33.21 -3.05
CA LEU A 296 -3.53 -33.71 -4.41
C LEU A 296 -2.23 -34.50 -4.59
N THR A 297 -1.12 -33.99 -4.07
CA THR A 297 0.20 -34.61 -4.27
C THR A 297 0.63 -35.51 -3.12
N LEU A 298 -0.07 -35.43 -1.97
CA LEU A 298 0.28 -36.08 -0.70
C LEU A 298 1.69 -35.74 -0.20
N MET A 299 2.28 -34.67 -0.73
CA MET A 299 3.59 -34.13 -0.35
C MET A 299 3.41 -32.81 0.42
N PRO A 300 4.38 -32.40 1.26
CA PRO A 300 4.37 -31.05 1.83
C PRO A 300 4.30 -30.00 0.71
N PHE A 301 3.49 -28.95 0.89
CA PHE A 301 3.38 -27.89 -0.12
C PHE A 301 4.73 -27.21 -0.36
N LYS A 302 5.00 -26.82 -1.62
CA LYS A 302 6.08 -25.89 -1.97
C LYS A 302 5.49 -24.52 -2.26
N GLU A 303 4.46 -24.49 -3.09
CA GLU A 303 3.68 -23.29 -3.43
C GLU A 303 2.18 -23.55 -3.14
N PRO A 304 1.69 -23.26 -1.92
CA PRO A 304 0.29 -23.41 -1.56
C PRO A 304 -0.57 -22.39 -2.32
N TYR A 305 -1.51 -22.91 -3.09
CA TYR A 305 -2.41 -22.17 -3.96
C TYR A 305 -3.85 -22.35 -3.45
N SER A 306 -4.38 -21.31 -2.82
CA SER A 306 -5.71 -21.28 -2.22
C SER A 306 -6.72 -20.68 -3.18
N ASN A 307 -7.96 -21.15 -3.12
CA ASN A 307 -9.05 -20.66 -3.96
C ASN A 307 -9.90 -19.60 -3.23
N LYS A 308 -10.45 -18.65 -3.99
CA LYS A 308 -11.42 -17.66 -3.49
C LYS A 308 -12.83 -18.24 -3.28
N LEU A 309 -13.23 -19.25 -4.07
CA LEU A 309 -14.58 -19.84 -4.02
C LEU A 309 -14.74 -20.95 -2.97
N CYS A 310 -13.65 -21.58 -2.54
CA CYS A 310 -13.65 -22.60 -1.48
C CYS A 310 -12.38 -22.50 -0.63
N LYS A 311 -12.44 -22.90 0.64
CA LYS A 311 -11.32 -22.84 1.61
C LYS A 311 -10.25 -23.93 1.40
N HIS A 312 -10.07 -24.43 0.18
CA HIS A 312 -9.14 -25.52 -0.12
C HIS A 312 -7.85 -24.99 -0.76
N THR A 313 -6.74 -25.54 -0.31
CA THR A 313 -5.39 -25.19 -0.75
C THR A 313 -4.74 -26.40 -1.41
N PHE A 314 -4.13 -26.17 -2.58
CA PHE A 314 -3.46 -27.20 -3.37
C PHE A 314 -2.05 -26.77 -3.73
N GLU A 315 -1.21 -27.70 -4.19
CA GLU A 315 0.09 -27.36 -4.76
C GLU A 315 -0.13 -26.68 -6.12
N LYS A 316 0.48 -25.50 -6.34
CA LYS A 316 0.30 -24.67 -7.54
C LYS A 316 0.51 -25.45 -8.84
N ASP A 317 1.61 -26.18 -8.96
CA ASP A 317 1.92 -26.95 -10.17
C ASP A 317 0.92 -28.09 -10.41
N ALA A 318 0.44 -28.73 -9.34
CA ALA A 318 -0.51 -29.84 -9.44
C ALA A 318 -1.89 -29.38 -9.90
N ILE A 319 -2.42 -28.31 -9.28
CA ILE A 319 -3.76 -27.80 -9.63
C ILE A 319 -3.78 -27.12 -11.00
N LEU A 320 -2.74 -26.36 -11.35
CA LEU A 320 -2.62 -25.76 -12.68
C LEU A 320 -2.44 -26.82 -13.76
N GLY A 321 -1.68 -27.90 -13.48
CA GLY A 321 -1.59 -29.06 -14.35
C GLY A 321 -2.96 -29.69 -14.61
N MET A 322 -3.76 -29.89 -13.57
CA MET A 322 -5.09 -30.45 -13.67
C MET A 322 -6.05 -29.57 -14.47
N ILE A 323 -6.05 -28.25 -14.22
CA ILE A 323 -6.89 -27.27 -14.96
C ILE A 323 -6.54 -27.25 -16.45
N ARG A 324 -5.24 -27.33 -16.79
CA ARG A 324 -4.79 -27.39 -18.19
C ARG A 324 -5.26 -28.68 -18.88
N GLN A 325 -5.27 -29.80 -18.16
CA GLN A 325 -5.75 -31.09 -18.69
C GLN A 325 -7.28 -31.12 -18.87
N SER A 326 -8.04 -30.38 -18.06
CA SER A 326 -9.50 -30.36 -18.08
C SER A 326 -10.11 -29.20 -18.88
N HIS A 327 -9.42 -28.71 -19.92
CA HIS A 327 -9.87 -27.62 -20.79
C HIS A 327 -10.19 -26.29 -20.05
N GLY A 328 -9.43 -25.98 -18.98
CA GLY A 328 -9.48 -24.68 -18.32
C GLY A 328 -10.48 -24.55 -17.17
N VAL A 329 -11.29 -25.58 -16.89
CA VAL A 329 -12.21 -25.63 -15.75
C VAL A 329 -12.13 -27.01 -15.08
N VAL A 330 -12.00 -27.05 -13.75
CA VAL A 330 -11.98 -28.31 -13.00
C VAL A 330 -12.95 -28.22 -11.82
N ARG A 331 -13.54 -29.34 -11.39
CA ARG A 331 -14.22 -29.38 -10.09
C ARG A 331 -13.17 -29.45 -8.98
N CYS A 332 -13.47 -28.83 -7.83
CA CYS A 332 -12.57 -28.87 -6.68
C CYS A 332 -12.20 -30.33 -6.35
N PRO A 333 -10.90 -30.69 -6.36
CA PRO A 333 -10.49 -32.07 -6.10
C PRO A 333 -10.68 -32.52 -4.66
N GLN A 334 -10.98 -31.58 -3.75
CA GLN A 334 -11.29 -31.91 -2.37
C GLN A 334 -12.61 -32.68 -2.30
N THR A 335 -12.57 -33.84 -1.64
CA THR A 335 -13.74 -34.68 -1.40
C THR A 335 -14.87 -33.88 -0.76
N GLY A 336 -16.05 -33.90 -1.38
CA GLY A 336 -17.25 -33.19 -0.87
C GLY A 336 -17.40 -31.74 -1.33
N CYS A 337 -16.45 -31.17 -2.08
CA CYS A 337 -16.58 -29.83 -2.65
C CYS A 337 -17.11 -29.87 -4.09
N SER A 338 -18.20 -29.16 -4.35
CA SER A 338 -18.83 -29.09 -5.68
C SER A 338 -18.44 -27.87 -6.52
N GLN A 339 -17.55 -27.01 -6.01
CA GLN A 339 -17.17 -25.76 -6.67
C GLN A 339 -16.36 -26.01 -7.95
N THR A 340 -16.65 -25.23 -8.99
CA THR A 340 -15.91 -25.24 -10.27
C THR A 340 -14.84 -24.16 -10.26
N LEU A 341 -13.60 -24.54 -10.56
CA LEU A 341 -12.40 -23.73 -10.35
C LEU A 341 -11.73 -23.43 -11.68
N ARG A 342 -11.28 -22.18 -11.85
CA ARG A 342 -10.43 -21.71 -12.95
C ARG A 342 -9.10 -21.21 -12.41
N ALA A 343 -8.10 -21.09 -13.28
CA ALA A 343 -6.78 -20.59 -12.89
C ALA A 343 -6.81 -19.18 -12.27
N SER A 344 -7.75 -18.32 -12.67
CA SER A 344 -7.94 -16.96 -12.14
C SER A 344 -8.47 -16.89 -10.70
N ASP A 345 -9.06 -17.99 -10.22
CA ASP A 345 -9.76 -18.03 -8.93
C ASP A 345 -8.80 -18.30 -7.78
N PHE A 346 -7.57 -18.72 -8.11
CA PHE A 346 -6.54 -19.04 -7.14
C PHE A 346 -5.63 -17.85 -6.85
N TYR A 347 -5.06 -17.87 -5.65
CA TYR A 347 -4.02 -16.96 -5.20
C TYR A 347 -2.97 -17.73 -4.39
N LEU A 348 -1.74 -17.23 -4.40
CA LEU A 348 -0.67 -17.79 -3.60
C LEU A 348 -0.93 -17.46 -2.13
N ASP A 349 -1.02 -18.50 -1.31
CA ASP A 349 -1.32 -18.35 0.11
C ASP A 349 -0.03 -18.12 0.91
N ASP A 350 0.37 -16.85 0.98
CA ASP A 350 1.55 -16.42 1.72
C ASP A 350 1.48 -16.79 3.22
N LEU A 351 0.28 -16.93 3.80
CA LEU A 351 0.13 -17.30 5.21
C LEU A 351 0.48 -18.77 5.43
N ILE A 352 -0.04 -19.67 4.59
CA ILE A 352 0.32 -21.09 4.66
C ILE A 352 1.81 -21.28 4.36
N MET A 353 2.36 -20.59 3.35
CA MET A 353 3.81 -20.63 3.09
C MET A 353 4.63 -20.21 4.32
N ARG A 354 4.21 -19.16 5.02
CA ARG A 354 4.90 -18.69 6.22
C ARG A 354 4.83 -19.69 7.34
N LYS A 355 3.65 -20.23 7.63
CA LYS A 355 3.46 -21.29 8.63
C LYS A 355 4.33 -22.51 8.34
N MET A 356 4.42 -22.91 7.07
CA MET A 356 5.29 -24.00 6.65
C MET A 356 6.77 -23.70 6.84
N LYS A 357 7.25 -22.53 6.42
CA LYS A 357 8.64 -22.12 6.64
C LYS A 357 8.98 -22.08 8.14
N ARG A 358 8.05 -21.60 8.98
CA ARG A 358 8.19 -21.64 10.44
C ARG A 358 8.27 -23.08 10.96
N ALA A 359 7.38 -23.97 10.52
CA ALA A 359 7.38 -25.37 10.92
C ALA A 359 8.65 -26.12 10.47
N GLU A 360 9.11 -25.89 9.24
CA GLU A 360 10.35 -26.47 8.72
C GLU A 360 11.58 -25.96 9.50
N GLN A 361 11.64 -24.65 9.79
CA GLN A 361 12.71 -24.08 10.59
C GLN A 361 12.71 -24.62 12.03
N ALA A 362 11.53 -24.79 12.63
CA ALA A 362 11.40 -25.41 13.95
C ALA A 362 11.84 -26.88 13.94
N GLN A 363 11.51 -27.65 12.89
CA GLN A 363 11.96 -29.02 12.73
C GLN A 363 13.48 -29.12 12.57
N ARG A 364 14.09 -28.28 11.72
CA ARG A 364 15.55 -28.25 11.55
C ARG A 364 16.27 -28.01 12.88
N ARG A 365 15.82 -27.01 13.65
CA ARG A 365 16.36 -26.70 14.99
C ARG A 365 16.10 -27.81 16.02
N GLY A 366 14.94 -28.46 15.95
CA GLY A 366 14.62 -29.60 16.81
C GLY A 366 15.49 -30.83 16.55
N VAL A 367 15.90 -31.06 15.29
CA VAL A 367 16.81 -32.15 14.91
C VAL A 367 18.26 -31.82 15.29
N GLU A 368 18.68 -30.58 15.09
CA GLU A 368 20.03 -30.07 15.45
C GLU A 368 20.32 -30.16 16.96
N TYR A 369 19.30 -30.13 17.82
CA TYR A 369 19.43 -30.26 19.27
C TYR A 369 19.45 -31.72 19.80
N THR A 370 19.22 -32.72 18.95
CA THR A 370 19.28 -34.15 19.36
C THR A 370 20.64 -34.80 19.16
N SER A 371 21.55 -34.14 18.44
CA SER A 371 22.96 -34.50 18.36
C SER A 371 23.76 -33.70 19.38
N ASP A 372 24.40 -34.37 20.33
CA ASP A 372 25.50 -33.87 21.19
C ASP A 372 26.70 -33.47 20.30
N ILE A 373 26.55 -32.39 19.55
CA ILE A 373 27.60 -31.72 18.78
C ILE A 373 27.61 -30.28 19.27
N GLU A 374 28.79 -29.82 19.67
CA GLU A 374 29.08 -28.45 20.07
C GLU A 374 28.40 -27.47 19.11
N PRO A 375 27.93 -26.30 19.58
CA PRO A 375 27.35 -25.30 18.70
C PRO A 375 28.39 -24.92 17.65
N GLU A 376 28.25 -25.43 16.42
CA GLU A 376 28.86 -24.77 15.29
C GLU A 376 28.30 -23.36 15.27
N GLU A 377 29.21 -22.40 15.34
CA GLU A 377 28.92 -20.98 15.40
C GLU A 377 27.81 -20.64 14.39
N ASP A 378 26.64 -20.31 14.92
CA ASP A 378 25.52 -19.75 14.16
C ASP A 378 26.10 -18.74 13.15
N PRO A 379 25.99 -18.94 11.83
CA PRO A 379 26.51 -17.96 10.86
C PRO A 379 25.80 -16.59 10.95
N ASP A 380 24.76 -16.48 11.79
CA ASP A 380 24.02 -15.24 12.09
C ASP A 380 24.45 -14.58 13.42
N THR A 381 25.38 -15.18 14.19
CA THR A 381 26.06 -14.51 15.33
C THR A 381 27.15 -13.54 14.86
N SER A 382 27.49 -13.52 13.57
CA SER A 382 28.44 -12.56 12.98
C SER A 382 27.84 -11.15 12.78
N MET A 383 26.59 -10.88 13.16
CA MET A 383 26.07 -9.52 13.26
C MET A 383 26.33 -8.93 14.65
N VAL A 384 27.59 -8.96 15.07
CA VAL A 384 28.09 -7.98 16.02
C VAL A 384 27.95 -6.62 15.32
N VAL A 385 27.11 -5.76 15.89
CA VAL A 385 26.99 -4.36 15.46
C VAL A 385 28.26 -3.65 15.90
N GLU A 386 29.37 -3.91 15.20
CA GLU A 386 30.50 -2.98 15.20
C GLU A 386 30.11 -1.79 14.33
N GLY A 387 30.25 -0.61 14.94
CA GLY A 387 29.74 0.64 14.42
C GLY A 387 30.21 0.99 13.02
N SER A 388 29.39 1.79 12.35
CA SER A 388 29.74 2.61 11.19
C SER A 388 30.26 1.84 9.97
N ARG A 389 29.32 1.28 9.20
CA ARG A 389 29.56 1.06 7.75
C ARG A 389 29.62 2.43 7.07
N ASN A 390 30.84 2.87 6.74
CA ASN A 390 31.09 4.01 5.87
C ASN A 390 30.37 3.80 4.53
N ILE A 391 29.29 4.55 4.32
CA ILE A 391 28.69 4.74 3.00
C ILE A 391 29.75 5.46 2.16
N LYS A 392 30.24 4.78 1.12
CA LYS A 392 31.17 5.34 0.14
C LYS A 392 30.46 6.49 -0.58
N THR A 393 30.74 7.71 -0.17
CA THR A 393 30.35 8.93 -0.88
C THR A 393 31.00 8.90 -2.25
N GLU A 394 30.18 8.90 -3.31
CA GLU A 394 30.69 9.06 -4.67
C GLU A 394 31.42 10.40 -4.80
N PRO A 395 32.60 10.44 -5.44
CA PRO A 395 33.31 11.68 -5.67
C PRO A 395 32.51 12.54 -6.67
N ARG A 396 32.11 13.74 -6.23
CA ARG A 396 31.59 14.79 -7.11
C ARG A 396 32.67 15.23 -8.10
N GLY A 397 32.71 14.58 -9.26
CA GLY A 397 33.52 14.98 -10.40
C GLY A 397 32.98 16.28 -11.02
N ARG A 398 33.80 17.33 -11.02
CA ARG A 398 33.56 18.56 -11.77
C ARG A 398 33.82 18.32 -13.27
N GLY A 399 32.80 18.59 -14.10
CA GLY A 399 32.95 19.25 -15.40
C GLY A 399 33.04 18.40 -16.67
N ARG A 400 31.95 18.35 -17.46
CA ARG A 400 31.80 18.99 -18.79
C ARG A 400 30.42 18.65 -19.40
N PRO A 401 29.76 19.58 -20.12
CA PRO A 401 28.46 19.33 -20.74
C PRO A 401 28.61 18.44 -21.99
N ARG A 402 27.83 17.36 -22.04
CA ARG A 402 27.67 16.52 -23.24
C ARG A 402 26.86 17.31 -24.27
N ARG A 403 27.48 17.61 -25.42
CA ARG A 403 26.78 18.06 -26.62
C ARG A 403 25.92 16.91 -27.11
N VAL A 404 24.65 17.19 -27.39
CA VAL A 404 23.76 16.34 -28.16
C VAL A 404 24.28 16.39 -29.60
N ALA A 405 24.65 15.23 -30.14
CA ALA A 405 24.88 15.06 -31.57
C ALA A 405 23.54 14.61 -32.18
N GLU A 406 23.04 15.45 -33.07
CA GLU A 406 22.07 15.11 -34.11
C GLU A 406 22.72 14.10 -35.08
N ASP A 407 21.88 13.50 -35.93
CA ASP A 407 22.18 12.65 -37.09
C ASP A 407 22.16 11.12 -36.87
N VAL A 408 21.00 10.52 -37.17
CA VAL A 408 20.94 9.32 -38.02
C VAL A 408 19.71 9.47 -38.94
N ASP A 409 20.00 9.79 -40.19
CA ASP A 409 19.12 9.66 -41.36
C ASP A 409 18.93 8.17 -41.76
N ASP A 410 17.78 7.93 -42.41
CA ASP A 410 17.47 6.96 -43.47
C ASP A 410 18.31 5.66 -43.62
N ASP A 411 17.68 4.52 -43.32
CA ASP A 411 17.30 3.45 -44.28
C ASP A 411 16.43 2.36 -43.59
#